data_AF-A0A954LMZ8-F1
#
_entry.id   AF-A0A954LMZ8-F1
#
_cell.length_a   1.000
_cell.length_b   1.000
_cell.length_c   1.000
_cell.angle_alpha   90.00
_cell.angle_beta   90.00
_cell.angle_gamma   90.00
#
_symmetry.space_group_name_H-M   'P 1'
#
loop_
_entity.id
_entity.type
_entity.pdbx_description
1 polymer ?
#
loop_
_entity_poly.entity_id
_entity_poly.type
_entity_poly.pdbx_seq_one_letter_code
_entity_poly.pdbx_strand_id
1 'polypeptide(L)'
;QMQGFASQNEENEFLTQRVQGLLKEGLTTSEMAIFARTGKRLDSLRACLEQHGIASHFLSRDEERVPEDAISTGTMHRAKGLEFKVVFAIDCSDAVLPHPKALAQADWPEDTEDALARERQLLYVTLTRARDEAYISWTGDGSRFLEALDV
;
A
#
# COMPACT_ATOMS: atom_id res chain seq x y z
N GLN A 1 -9.25 2.12 -7.92
CA GLN A 1 -9.11 1.03 -8.91
C GLN A 1 -8.56 -0.20 -8.22
N MET A 2 -9.01 -1.40 -8.60
CA MET A 2 -8.67 -2.67 -7.93
C MET A 2 -8.19 -3.69 -8.95
N GLN A 3 -7.03 -4.33 -8.71
CA GLN A 3 -6.48 -5.30 -9.67
C GLN A 3 -5.67 -6.43 -8.98
N GLY A 4 -5.94 -7.67 -9.37
CA GLY A 4 -5.17 -8.85 -8.95
C GLY A 4 -4.11 -9.26 -9.97
N PHE A 5 -3.02 -9.85 -9.49
CA PHE A 5 -1.89 -10.31 -10.30
C PHE A 5 -1.51 -11.76 -9.97
N ALA A 6 -0.92 -12.47 -10.93
CA ALA A 6 -0.49 -13.84 -10.72
C ALA A 6 0.82 -13.92 -9.90
N SER A 7 1.62 -12.85 -9.89
CA SER A 7 2.88 -12.81 -9.16
C SER A 7 3.23 -11.41 -8.64
N GLN A 8 4.10 -11.34 -7.63
CA GLN A 8 4.62 -10.06 -7.12
C GLN A 8 5.45 -9.31 -8.17
N ASN A 9 6.07 -10.03 -9.12
CA ASN A 9 6.82 -9.40 -10.20
C ASN A 9 5.88 -8.66 -11.15
N GLU A 10 4.79 -9.31 -11.57
CA GLU A 10 3.74 -8.66 -12.39
C GLU A 10 3.11 -7.46 -11.66
N GLU A 11 2.80 -7.60 -10.37
CA GLU A 11 2.30 -6.48 -9.57
C GLU A 11 3.33 -5.32 -9.53
N ASN A 12 4.62 -5.61 -9.34
CA ASN A 12 5.68 -4.59 -9.34
C ASN A 12 5.82 -3.87 -10.69
N GLU A 13 5.79 -4.63 -11.79
CA GLU A 13 5.87 -4.09 -13.15
C GLU A 13 4.69 -3.18 -13.45
N PHE A 14 3.47 -3.62 -13.11
CA PHE A 14 2.26 -2.81 -13.25
C PHE A 14 2.34 -1.51 -12.44
N LEU A 15 2.71 -1.60 -11.16
CA LEU A 15 2.82 -0.43 -10.29
C LEU A 15 3.83 0.57 -10.84
N THR A 16 4.99 0.08 -11.28
CA THR A 16 6.04 0.91 -11.87
C THR A 16 5.55 1.59 -13.15
N GLN A 17 4.90 0.85 -14.04
CA GLN A 17 4.30 1.41 -15.27
C GLN A 17 3.22 2.45 -14.95
N ARG A 18 2.38 2.22 -13.93
CA ARG A 18 1.35 3.19 -13.56
C ARG A 18 1.96 4.46 -12.99
N VAL A 19 2.97 4.36 -12.13
CA VAL A 19 3.73 5.52 -11.64
C VAL A 19 4.33 6.30 -12.81
N GLN A 20 4.98 5.64 -13.77
CA GLN A 20 5.51 6.31 -14.98
C GLN A 20 4.42 6.99 -15.81
N GLY A 21 3.23 6.39 -15.90
CA GLY A 21 2.06 6.98 -16.55
C GLY A 21 1.63 8.28 -15.87
N LEU A 22 1.48 8.25 -14.55
CA LEU A 22 1.11 9.43 -13.74
C LEU A 22 2.14 10.56 -13.85
N LEU A 23 3.44 10.23 -13.91
CA LEU A 23 4.49 11.22 -14.16
C LEU A 23 4.34 11.88 -15.55
N LYS A 24 3.96 11.12 -16.58
CA LYS A 24 3.67 11.66 -17.92
C LYS A 24 2.39 12.50 -17.95
N GLU A 25 1.44 12.20 -17.07
CA GLU A 25 0.21 12.99 -16.86
C GLU A 25 0.48 14.28 -16.07
N GLY A 26 1.70 14.48 -15.56
CA GLY A 26 2.15 15.73 -14.94
C GLY A 26 2.19 15.73 -13.41
N LEU A 27 1.97 14.58 -12.76
CA LEU A 27 2.17 14.45 -11.32
C LEU A 27 3.66 14.36 -10.98
N THR A 28 4.01 14.71 -9.75
CA THR A 28 5.37 14.51 -9.21
C THR A 28 5.44 13.26 -8.33
N THR A 29 6.63 12.72 -8.11
CA THR A 29 6.84 11.56 -7.24
C THR A 29 6.39 11.80 -5.80
N SER A 30 6.63 13.02 -5.28
CA SER A 30 6.19 13.45 -3.95
C SER A 30 4.67 13.53 -3.77
N GLU A 31 3.90 13.59 -4.85
CA GLU A 31 2.43 13.56 -4.82
C GLU A 31 1.85 12.15 -4.72
N MET A 32 2.70 11.12 -4.71
CA MET A 32 2.32 9.72 -4.74
C MET A 32 2.89 8.96 -3.53
N ALA A 33 2.14 7.95 -3.07
CA ALA A 33 2.62 7.04 -2.04
C ALA A 33 2.22 5.60 -2.29
N ILE A 34 3.09 4.67 -1.88
CA ILE A 34 2.86 3.23 -1.92
C ILE A 34 2.92 2.65 -0.51
N PHE A 35 1.81 2.06 -0.08
CA PHE A 35 1.69 1.42 1.21
C PHE A 35 1.46 -0.07 1.08
N ALA A 36 2.20 -0.85 1.86
CA ALA A 36 2.00 -2.28 2.01
C ALA A 36 1.68 -2.62 3.46
N ARG A 37 1.10 -3.79 3.72
CA ARG A 37 0.88 -4.22 5.11
C ARG A 37 2.20 -4.48 5.85
N THR A 38 3.24 -4.94 5.15
CA THR A 38 4.57 -5.25 5.70
C THR A 38 5.69 -4.54 4.94
N GLY A 39 6.78 -4.20 5.64
CA GLY A 39 7.91 -3.52 5.03
C GLY A 39 8.66 -4.38 3.99
N LYS A 40 8.78 -5.70 4.26
CA LYS A 40 9.48 -6.65 3.39
C LYS A 40 8.94 -6.66 1.96
N ARG A 41 7.62 -6.50 1.78
CA ARG A 41 7.00 -6.44 0.45
C ARG A 41 7.52 -5.25 -0.37
N LEU A 42 7.89 -4.15 0.28
CA LEU A 42 8.35 -2.93 -0.39
C LEU A 42 9.79 -3.05 -0.89
N ASP A 43 10.62 -3.93 -0.34
CA ASP A 43 12.03 -4.04 -0.74
C ASP A 43 12.16 -4.42 -2.23
N SER A 44 11.38 -5.40 -2.70
CA SER A 44 11.39 -5.82 -4.10
C SER A 44 10.79 -4.76 -5.03
N LEU A 45 9.75 -4.07 -4.59
CA LEU A 45 9.14 -2.99 -5.37
C LEU A 45 10.08 -1.79 -5.51
N ARG A 46 10.73 -1.37 -4.42
CA ARG A 46 11.68 -0.26 -4.43
C ARG A 46 12.86 -0.55 -5.35
N ALA A 47 13.36 -1.79 -5.37
CA ALA A 47 14.36 -2.22 -6.33
C ALA A 47 13.86 -2.12 -7.79
N CYS A 48 12.60 -2.48 -8.04
CA CYS A 48 11.99 -2.37 -9.37
C CYS A 48 11.83 -0.89 -9.81
N LEU A 49 11.38 -0.01 -8.91
CA LEU A 49 11.28 1.43 -9.16
C LEU A 49 12.66 2.04 -9.48
N GLU A 50 13.69 1.70 -8.70
CA GLU A 50 15.07 2.16 -8.89
C GLU A 50 15.61 1.75 -10.25
N GLN A 51 15.37 0.50 -10.69
CA GLN A 51 15.75 0.01 -12.02
C GLN A 51 15.13 0.83 -13.16
N HIS A 52 14.00 1.48 -12.90
CA HIS A 52 13.29 2.33 -13.85
C HIS A 52 13.54 3.83 -13.61
N GLY A 53 14.53 4.18 -12.76
CA GLY A 53 14.93 5.55 -12.48
C GLY A 53 13.96 6.33 -11.60
N ILE A 54 13.13 5.65 -10.81
CA ILE A 54 12.19 6.28 -9.88
C ILE A 54 12.74 6.15 -8.47
N ALA A 55 13.21 7.27 -7.91
CA ALA A 55 13.66 7.32 -6.52
C ALA A 55 12.50 7.03 -5.56
N SER A 56 12.75 6.23 -4.53
CA SER A 56 11.77 5.89 -3.50
C SER A 56 12.32 6.14 -2.10
N HIS A 57 11.50 6.74 -1.25
CA HIS A 57 11.82 7.03 0.14
C HIS A 57 10.99 6.17 1.07
N PHE A 58 11.62 5.51 2.06
CA PHE A 58 10.88 4.71 3.04
C PHE A 58 10.54 5.55 4.27
N LEU A 59 9.25 5.69 4.56
CA LEU A 59 8.73 6.51 5.66
C LEU A 59 9.10 5.92 7.03
N SER A 60 9.99 6.60 7.74
CA SER A 60 10.35 6.31 9.13
C SER A 60 9.52 7.13 10.13
N ARG A 61 9.63 6.88 11.44
CA ARG A 61 8.93 7.69 12.48
C ARG A 61 9.56 9.05 12.70
N ASP A 62 10.86 9.14 12.42
CA ASP A 62 11.71 10.21 12.95
C ASP A 62 12.02 11.27 11.89
N GLU A 63 11.43 11.15 10.69
CA GLU A 63 11.63 12.08 9.59
C GLU A 63 10.51 13.10 9.52
N GLU A 64 10.88 14.38 9.63
CA GLU A 64 9.96 15.52 9.53
C GLU A 64 9.58 15.88 8.09
N ARG A 65 10.37 15.45 7.09
CA ARG A 65 10.14 15.78 5.68
C ARG A 65 10.50 14.64 4.74
N VAL A 66 9.60 14.38 3.79
CA VAL A 66 9.85 13.49 2.66
C VAL A 66 10.56 14.27 1.54
N PRO A 67 11.60 13.71 0.89
CA PRO A 67 12.21 14.33 -0.28
C PRO A 67 11.19 14.65 -1.38
N GLU A 68 11.35 15.79 -2.06
CA GLU A 68 10.41 16.24 -3.10
C GLU A 68 10.52 15.43 -4.41
N ASP A 69 11.64 14.75 -4.60
CA ASP A 69 12.02 13.99 -5.79
C ASP A 69 11.84 12.47 -5.65
N ALA A 70 11.28 11.99 -4.53
CA ALA A 70 11.09 10.56 -4.29
C ALA A 70 9.62 10.19 -4.03
N ILE A 71 9.22 9.01 -4.49
CA ILE A 71 7.91 8.45 -4.13
C ILE A 71 7.95 7.94 -2.69
N SER A 72 6.91 8.26 -1.92
CA SER A 72 6.79 7.76 -0.55
C SER A 72 6.46 6.27 -0.54
N THR A 73 7.18 5.49 0.27
CA THR A 73 6.90 4.07 0.50
C THR A 73 6.81 3.80 2.00
N GLY A 74 5.92 2.93 2.44
CA GLY A 74 5.84 2.64 3.87
C GLY A 74 4.85 1.55 4.23
N THR A 75 4.87 1.11 5.49
CA THR A 75 3.80 0.23 5.96
C THR A 75 2.51 1.05 6.09
N MET A 76 1.34 0.40 5.99
CA MET A 76 0.03 1.07 6.20
C MET A 76 -0.05 1.88 7.51
N HIS A 77 0.69 1.47 8.54
CA HIS A 77 0.78 2.20 9.81
C HIS A 77 1.44 3.59 9.68
N ARG A 78 2.21 3.82 8.62
CA ARG A 78 2.87 5.09 8.29
C ARG A 78 1.97 6.07 7.54
N ALA A 79 0.83 5.61 7.05
CA ALA A 79 -0.06 6.45 6.26
C ALA A 79 -0.73 7.56 7.10
N LYS A 80 -0.92 7.34 8.41
CA LYS A 80 -1.68 8.26 9.27
C LYS A 80 -1.06 9.66 9.31
N GLY A 81 -1.87 10.68 8.99
CA GLY A 81 -1.46 12.09 9.03
C GLY A 81 -0.75 12.59 7.77
N LEU A 82 -0.57 11.73 6.77
CA LEU A 82 -0.05 12.10 5.46
C LEU A 82 -1.19 12.24 4.46
N GLU A 83 -0.99 12.96 3.36
CA GLU A 83 -1.94 13.06 2.25
C GLU A 83 -1.18 13.10 0.93
N PHE A 84 -1.72 12.43 -0.08
CA PHE A 84 -1.12 12.30 -1.41
C PHE A 84 -2.20 12.46 -2.47
N LYS A 85 -1.85 12.92 -3.67
CA LYS A 85 -2.82 12.89 -4.79
C LYS A 85 -3.19 11.46 -5.12
N VAL A 86 -2.19 10.57 -5.18
CA VAL A 86 -2.39 9.17 -5.51
C VAL A 86 -1.81 8.25 -4.44
N VAL A 87 -2.59 7.26 -4.02
CA VAL A 87 -2.13 6.22 -3.09
C VAL A 87 -2.29 4.84 -3.70
N PHE A 88 -1.26 4.01 -3.56
CA PHE A 88 -1.27 2.59 -3.90
C PHE A 88 -1.24 1.76 -2.62
N ALA A 89 -2.29 0.98 -2.37
CA ALA A 89 -2.33 -0.05 -1.33
C ALA A 89 -2.04 -1.41 -1.98
N ILE A 90 -0.85 -1.96 -1.74
CA ILE A 90 -0.34 -3.14 -2.45
C ILE A 90 -0.35 -4.38 -1.58
N ASP A 91 -0.26 -5.56 -2.22
CA ASP A 91 -0.23 -6.85 -1.54
C ASP A 91 -1.44 -7.05 -0.59
N CYS A 92 -2.60 -6.57 -1.02
CA CYS A 92 -3.87 -6.69 -0.29
C CYS A 92 -4.52 -8.06 -0.50
N SER A 93 -3.73 -9.14 -0.37
CA SER A 93 -4.19 -10.53 -0.51
C SER A 93 -4.74 -11.08 0.81
N ASP A 94 -5.59 -12.11 0.77
CA ASP A 94 -6.15 -12.71 2.02
C ASP A 94 -5.05 -13.34 2.90
N ALA A 95 -3.93 -13.76 2.29
CA ALA A 95 -2.77 -14.28 3.00
C ALA A 95 -1.98 -13.20 3.77
N VAL A 96 -2.17 -11.93 3.44
CA VAL A 96 -1.37 -10.81 3.96
C VAL A 96 -2.22 -9.82 4.77
N LEU A 97 -3.47 -9.62 4.36
CA LEU A 97 -4.39 -8.66 4.94
C LEU A 97 -5.76 -9.34 5.11
N PRO A 98 -6.28 -9.47 6.35
CA PRO A 98 -5.69 -9.11 7.63
C PRO A 98 -4.37 -9.84 7.96
N HIS A 99 -3.47 -9.18 8.67
CA HIS A 99 -2.16 -9.74 8.97
C HIS A 99 -2.25 -10.97 9.89
N PRO A 100 -1.76 -12.15 9.48
CA PRO A 100 -1.98 -13.41 10.22
C PRO A 100 -1.54 -13.36 11.69
N LYS A 101 -0.41 -12.71 11.99
CA LYS A 101 0.07 -12.58 13.38
C LYS A 101 -0.81 -11.68 14.25
N ALA A 102 -1.55 -10.74 13.65
CA ALA A 102 -2.47 -9.89 14.41
C ALA A 102 -3.69 -10.70 14.88
N LEU A 103 -4.13 -11.67 14.07
CA LEU A 103 -5.23 -12.57 14.40
C LEU A 103 -4.79 -13.68 15.35
N ALA A 104 -3.57 -14.20 15.20
CA ALA A 104 -3.06 -15.28 16.07
C ALA A 104 -2.82 -14.88 17.53
N GLN A 105 -2.89 -13.58 17.86
CA GLN A 105 -2.78 -13.05 19.22
C GLN A 105 -4.13 -12.88 19.92
N ALA A 106 -5.24 -13.21 19.24
CA ALA A 106 -6.57 -13.16 19.82
C ALA A 106 -6.88 -14.50 20.51
N ASP A 107 -7.08 -14.46 21.82
CA ASP A 107 -7.39 -15.66 22.61
C ASP A 107 -8.90 -15.96 22.62
N TRP A 108 -9.74 -14.93 22.40
CA TRP A 108 -11.19 -15.04 22.40
C TRP A 108 -11.83 -14.57 21.08
N PRO A 109 -13.09 -14.97 20.78
CA PRO A 109 -13.79 -14.51 19.58
C PRO A 109 -13.89 -12.98 19.48
N GLU A 110 -14.13 -12.29 20.60
CA GLU A 110 -14.19 -10.82 20.65
C GLU A 110 -12.84 -10.17 20.27
N ASP A 111 -11.72 -10.71 20.77
CA ASP A 111 -10.37 -10.24 20.42
C ASP A 111 -10.08 -10.39 18.92
N THR A 112 -10.64 -11.45 18.31
CA THR A 112 -10.47 -11.72 16.87
C THR A 112 -11.23 -10.69 16.04
N GLU A 113 -12.47 -10.37 16.42
CA GLU A 113 -13.26 -9.32 15.78
C GLU A 113 -12.58 -7.96 15.92
N ASP A 114 -12.05 -7.62 17.09
CA ASP A 114 -11.30 -6.40 17.32
C ASP A 114 -10.01 -6.34 16.48
N ALA A 115 -9.30 -7.46 16.35
CA ALA A 115 -8.12 -7.55 15.48
C ALA A 115 -8.49 -7.34 14.00
N LEU A 116 -9.59 -7.95 13.54
CA LEU A 116 -10.11 -7.76 12.19
C LEU A 116 -10.53 -6.31 11.94
N ALA A 117 -11.21 -5.68 12.90
CA ALA A 117 -11.63 -4.29 12.82
C ALA A 117 -10.42 -3.34 12.71
N ARG A 118 -9.37 -3.58 13.50
CA ARG A 118 -8.11 -2.81 13.44
C ARG A 118 -7.41 -2.95 12.09
N GLU A 119 -7.31 -4.16 11.55
CA GLU A 119 -6.68 -4.40 10.24
C GLU A 119 -7.51 -3.77 9.10
N ARG A 120 -8.84 -3.83 9.16
CA ARG A 120 -9.72 -3.16 8.21
C ARG A 120 -9.59 -1.64 8.28
N GLN A 121 -9.49 -1.09 9.49
CA GLN A 121 -9.26 0.33 9.70
C GLN A 121 -7.91 0.77 9.14
N LEU A 122 -6.85 -0.06 9.24
CA LEU A 122 -5.56 0.26 8.62
C LEU A 122 -5.68 0.41 7.10
N LEU A 123 -6.41 -0.50 6.44
CA LEU A 123 -6.66 -0.40 5.00
C LEU A 123 -7.45 0.89 4.68
N TYR A 124 -8.56 1.11 5.39
CA TYR A 124 -9.38 2.31 5.20
C TYR A 124 -8.58 3.60 5.38
N VAL A 125 -7.84 3.73 6.49
CA VAL A 125 -6.99 4.89 6.76
C VAL A 125 -5.98 5.11 5.65
N THR A 126 -5.38 4.04 5.13
CA THR A 126 -4.43 4.10 4.01
C THR A 126 -5.10 4.63 2.73
N LEU A 127 -6.25 4.08 2.36
CA LEU A 127 -6.98 4.49 1.16
C LEU A 127 -7.46 5.94 1.24
N THR A 128 -7.93 6.38 2.41
CA THR A 128 -8.35 7.78 2.64
C THR A 128 -7.19 8.79 2.63
N ARG A 129 -5.93 8.35 2.49
CA ARG A 129 -4.81 9.28 2.22
C ARG A 129 -4.72 9.71 0.78
N ALA A 130 -5.42 9.04 -0.13
CA ALA A 130 -5.59 9.51 -1.50
C ALA A 130 -6.58 10.67 -1.53
N ARG A 131 -6.15 11.77 -2.14
CA ARG A 131 -7.01 12.91 -2.43
C ARG A 131 -7.76 12.72 -3.75
N ASP A 132 -7.08 12.19 -4.76
CA ASP A 132 -7.57 12.15 -6.13
C ASP A 132 -7.82 10.68 -6.57
N GLU A 133 -6.82 9.80 -6.42
CA GLU A 133 -6.93 8.40 -6.85
C GLU A 133 -6.36 7.40 -5.83
N ALA A 134 -7.07 6.31 -5.60
CA ALA A 134 -6.59 5.17 -4.83
C ALA A 134 -6.53 3.91 -5.71
N TYR A 135 -5.41 3.20 -5.62
CA TYR A 135 -5.15 1.93 -6.27
C TYR A 135 -5.02 0.84 -5.22
N ILE A 136 -5.65 -0.30 -5.46
CA ILE A 136 -5.53 -1.50 -4.62
C ILE A 136 -5.04 -2.63 -5.50
N SER A 137 -3.97 -3.28 -5.08
CA SER A 137 -3.44 -4.45 -5.78
C SER A 137 -3.16 -5.61 -4.84
N TRP A 138 -3.20 -6.81 -5.38
CA TRP A 138 -2.91 -8.04 -4.65
C TRP A 138 -2.33 -9.12 -5.55
N THR A 139 -1.75 -10.15 -4.94
CA THR A 139 -1.30 -11.37 -5.62
C THR A 139 -2.08 -12.57 -5.12
N GLY A 140 -2.49 -13.46 -6.03
CA GLY A 140 -3.37 -14.59 -5.68
C GLY A 140 -4.78 -14.13 -5.31
N ASP A 141 -5.28 -14.63 -4.19
CA ASP A 141 -6.63 -14.30 -3.72
C ASP A 141 -6.66 -12.92 -3.04
N GLY A 142 -7.62 -12.10 -3.45
CA GLY A 142 -7.85 -10.79 -2.84
C GLY A 142 -8.28 -10.92 -1.38
N SER A 143 -7.88 -9.96 -0.55
CA SER A 143 -8.28 -9.92 0.85
C SER A 143 -9.81 -9.93 0.99
N ARG A 144 -10.31 -10.65 2.01
CA ARG A 144 -11.72 -10.56 2.43
C ARG A 144 -12.22 -9.15 2.72
N PHE A 145 -11.32 -8.18 2.94
CA PHE A 145 -11.70 -6.79 3.13
C PHE A 145 -12.09 -6.09 1.83
N LEU A 146 -11.67 -6.62 0.67
CA LEU A 146 -11.93 -6.05 -0.64
C LEU A 146 -13.37 -6.28 -1.11
N GLU A 147 -13.99 -7.39 -0.71
CA GLU A 147 -15.42 -7.67 -1.00
C GLU A 147 -16.35 -6.63 -0.37
N ALA A 148 -15.94 -6.05 0.76
CA ALA A 148 -16.72 -5.04 1.46
C ALA A 148 -16.47 -3.61 0.95
N LEU A 149 -15.57 -3.42 -0.02
CA LEU A 149 -15.22 -2.12 -0.61
C LEU A 149 -16.04 -1.80 -1.86
N ASP A 150 -17.20 -2.44 -2.05
CA ASP A 150 -18.12 -2.26 -3.19
C ASP A 150 -18.05 -0.84 -3.77
N VAL A 151 -17.45 -0.76 -4.96
CA VAL A 151 -17.49 0.38 -5.88
C VAL A 151 -18.59 0.12 -6.89
#